data_AF-A0A1N6F8S5-F1
#
_entry.id   AF-A0A1N6F8S5-F1
#
_cell.length_a   1.000
_cell.length_b   1.000
_cell.length_c   1.000
_cell.angle_alpha   90.00
_cell.angle_beta   90.00
_cell.angle_gamma   90.00
#
_symmetry.space_group_name_H-M   'P 1'
#
loop_
_entity.id
_entity.type
_entity.pdbx_description
1 polymer ?
#
loop_
_entity_poly.entity_id
_entity_poly.type
_entity_poly.pdbx_seq_one_letter_code
_entity_poly.pdbx_strand_id
1 'polypeptide(L)'
;MSRTRIVKGTYTKVSEKGHSMYSNENIVTNATRTVTEEGTEKGLYWGSPKSPPKTSDKIYDVVMFVAGTTDPVNITGKKHEANTDYWQGKDEKNNVSKANFWAKLKELGPQFQNLYIEGQFFSWSGDNDTKERNLAAERLLDLLSRVYKFKKNQEVSLHLIGHSHGGNVINQFTELITNKEMIAKSEFLKSRKITEFPEHWKIKSITYLSTPFFQKKHQLNHGKLHPNCKIINVHNEYDLTQQLVAHFSLLNLEGLLQAFSKDKFERGITMLKNVKTDVILTYLKSLIWQDFANKGRKAWQEMANASLAINMITQEIINYINSIKINNSSLQKEKASFINLLTNFLQWTVDVHKNYASGSKSYAKATFVSNLNLTQGLTVLNILFAIKSGPKDSYLLSLLANVFEESRGITDTIDSTAWTPAKQTKGLSILQVPIFDKDIYNSRNKKSKFKTFLKGAQDAANANNLEDLLMRLFSQFIDPENFSTITKVIDWGIEPLVFGKLDTQVTTLRKNFEIYSELVTKYNADLVAEQDKGIKELDKKPGSLVYLAKTSHSLSHTQFWKEVENGLKEAFSSPKSARYKPT
;
A
#
# COMPACT_ATOMS: atom_id res chain seq x y z
N MET A 1 8.64 43.51 14.38
CA MET A 1 9.46 44.49 15.13
C MET A 1 8.83 44.70 16.50
N SER A 2 9.39 44.13 17.56
CA SER A 2 9.00 44.45 18.95
C SER A 2 9.91 45.57 19.47
N ARG A 3 9.31 46.71 19.82
CA ARG A 3 10.01 47.79 20.54
C ARG A 3 9.96 47.49 22.04
N THR A 4 11.12 47.41 22.66
CA THR A 4 11.29 47.43 24.11
C THR A 4 11.14 48.87 24.61
N ARG A 5 10.28 49.12 25.58
CA ARG A 5 10.20 50.42 26.29
C ARG A 5 10.47 50.20 27.76
N ILE A 6 11.50 50.87 28.27
CA ILE A 6 11.93 50.83 29.67
C ILE A 6 11.41 52.11 30.33
N VAL A 7 10.64 51.98 31.41
CA VAL A 7 10.22 53.11 32.25
C VAL A 7 10.63 52.81 33.69
N LYS A 8 11.88 53.19 34.01
CA LYS A 8 12.58 53.18 35.32
C LYS A 8 12.97 51.81 35.96
N GLY A 9 14.29 51.60 36.09
CA GLY A 9 14.97 50.52 36.86
C GLY A 9 16.19 49.93 36.13
N THR A 10 17.25 49.54 36.86
CA THR A 10 18.48 48.94 36.27
C THR A 10 18.42 47.41 36.26
N TYR A 11 18.78 46.80 35.12
CA TYR A 11 19.04 45.37 34.93
C TYR A 11 20.50 45.20 34.52
N THR A 12 21.30 44.46 35.30
CA THR A 12 22.68 44.12 34.93
C THR A 12 22.90 42.62 35.11
N LYS A 13 23.33 41.95 34.03
CA LYS A 13 23.72 40.54 33.98
C LYS A 13 25.10 40.44 33.33
N VAL A 14 26.08 39.91 34.06
CA VAL A 14 27.43 39.62 33.54
C VAL A 14 27.70 38.13 33.75
N SER A 15 28.15 37.44 32.71
CA SER A 15 28.30 35.98 32.65
C SER A 15 29.66 35.59 32.11
N GLU A 16 30.35 34.68 32.81
CA GLU A 16 31.74 34.32 32.52
C GLU A 16 31.88 33.02 31.69
N LYS A 17 30.83 32.16 31.63
CA LYS A 17 30.63 30.98 30.75
C LYS A 17 29.12 30.73 30.50
N GLY A 18 28.76 29.65 29.78
CA GLY A 18 27.50 29.48 29.03
C GLY A 18 26.16 29.67 29.78
N HIS A 19 25.24 30.40 29.12
CA HIS A 19 23.82 30.58 29.50
C HIS A 19 22.93 30.54 28.23
N SER A 20 21.69 30.03 28.31
CA SER A 20 20.64 30.26 27.30
C SER A 20 19.31 30.65 27.95
N MET A 21 18.52 31.52 27.30
CA MET A 21 17.17 31.97 27.70
C MET A 21 16.20 31.69 26.55
N TYR A 22 14.99 31.18 26.84
CA TYR A 22 13.93 30.99 25.85
C TYR A 22 12.59 31.47 26.40
N SER A 23 11.83 32.25 25.62
CA SER A 23 10.47 32.71 25.93
C SER A 23 9.57 32.61 24.70
N ASN A 24 8.27 32.31 24.91
CA ASN A 24 7.24 32.33 23.86
C ASN A 24 6.36 33.59 23.88
N GLU A 25 6.46 34.46 24.91
CA GLU A 25 5.75 35.76 25.01
C GLU A 25 6.59 36.81 25.79
N ASN A 26 6.11 38.07 25.95
CA ASN A 26 6.83 39.13 26.67
C ASN A 26 7.11 38.76 28.15
N ILE A 27 8.33 38.99 28.62
CA ILE A 27 8.74 38.87 30.03
C ILE A 27 8.46 40.22 30.70
N VAL A 28 7.54 40.26 31.66
CA VAL A 28 7.31 41.42 32.53
C VAL A 28 7.88 41.10 33.91
N THR A 29 9.00 41.72 34.25
CA THR A 29 9.65 41.58 35.56
C THR A 29 9.40 42.86 36.36
N ASN A 30 8.57 42.78 37.40
CA ASN A 30 8.45 43.83 38.40
C ASN A 30 9.42 43.50 39.55
N ALA A 31 10.56 44.17 39.61
CA ALA A 31 11.50 44.01 40.73
C ALA A 31 11.27 45.13 41.76
N THR A 32 10.62 44.81 42.87
CA THR A 32 10.65 45.63 44.10
C THR A 32 11.83 45.28 45.02
N ARG A 33 12.64 44.27 44.65
CA ARG A 33 13.87 43.88 45.33
C ARG A 33 14.95 43.44 44.34
N THR A 34 16.20 43.73 44.70
CA THR A 34 17.41 43.22 44.05
C THR A 34 17.58 41.74 44.39
N VAL A 35 17.77 40.89 43.38
CA VAL A 35 18.22 39.49 43.56
C VAL A 35 19.65 39.42 43.02
N THR A 36 20.61 39.12 43.89
CA THR A 36 22.02 38.91 43.53
C THR A 36 22.28 37.41 43.60
N GLU A 37 22.61 36.77 42.49
CA GLU A 37 23.04 35.36 42.46
C GLU A 37 24.50 35.28 42.02
N GLU A 38 25.33 34.61 42.83
CA GLU A 38 26.71 34.26 42.49
C GLU A 38 26.69 32.99 41.62
N GLY A 39 27.23 33.09 40.40
CA GLY A 39 27.31 31.95 39.48
C GLY A 39 28.39 30.96 39.92
N THR A 40 28.02 29.72 40.24
CA THR A 40 28.98 28.64 40.46
C THR A 40 29.65 28.24 39.13
N GLU A 41 30.93 27.80 39.17
CA GLU A 41 31.76 27.49 37.98
C GLU A 41 31.13 26.56 36.94
N LYS A 42 30.10 25.78 37.31
CA LYS A 42 29.43 24.80 36.44
C LYS A 42 28.04 25.20 35.95
N GLY A 43 27.55 26.38 36.31
CA GLY A 43 26.19 26.82 35.96
C GLY A 43 25.10 26.08 36.77
N LEU A 44 24.07 26.81 37.16
CA LEU A 44 22.91 26.25 37.88
C LEU A 44 21.88 25.70 36.87
N TYR A 45 21.64 24.39 36.91
CA TYR A 45 20.54 23.75 36.16
C TYR A 45 19.29 23.65 37.04
N TRP A 46 18.32 24.53 36.81
CA TRP A 46 17.04 24.57 37.53
C TRP A 46 16.02 23.53 37.02
N GLY A 47 16.48 22.42 36.45
CA GLY A 47 15.62 21.44 35.81
C GLY A 47 15.15 21.86 34.42
N SER A 48 14.34 21.00 33.80
CA SER A 48 13.68 21.32 32.53
C SER A 48 12.47 22.22 32.79
N PRO A 49 12.21 23.25 31.96
CA PRO A 49 11.06 24.12 32.12
C PRO A 49 9.76 23.32 32.08
N LYS A 50 8.89 23.53 33.07
CA LYS A 50 7.55 22.92 33.16
C LYS A 50 6.58 23.61 32.20
N SER A 51 5.44 22.96 31.93
CA SER A 51 4.33 23.63 31.23
C SER A 51 3.82 24.83 32.04
N PRO A 52 3.49 25.96 31.39
CA PRO A 52 2.90 27.11 32.06
C PRO A 52 1.54 26.74 32.69
N PRO A 53 1.08 27.47 33.73
CA PRO A 53 -0.26 27.32 34.27
C PRO A 53 -1.35 27.50 33.20
N LYS A 54 -2.51 26.87 33.40
CA LYS A 54 -3.65 27.02 32.49
C LYS A 54 -4.02 28.50 32.33
N THR A 55 -4.12 28.97 31.09
CA THR A 55 -4.68 30.29 30.79
C THR A 55 -6.15 30.12 30.45
N SER A 56 -7.06 30.90 31.06
CA SER A 56 -8.51 30.67 30.98
C SER A 56 -9.10 30.91 29.58
N ASP A 57 -8.44 31.71 28.74
CA ASP A 57 -9.07 32.27 27.54
C ASP A 57 -8.45 31.79 26.21
N LYS A 58 -7.40 30.96 26.25
CA LYS A 58 -6.69 30.50 25.04
C LYS A 58 -6.95 29.02 24.77
N ILE A 59 -7.63 28.74 23.65
CA ILE A 59 -7.75 27.40 23.06
C ILE A 59 -6.82 27.32 21.85
N TYR A 60 -6.09 26.21 21.72
CA TYR A 60 -5.21 25.92 20.60
C TYR A 60 -5.79 24.79 19.75
N ASP A 61 -5.88 25.00 18.44
CA ASP A 61 -6.22 23.93 17.51
C ASP A 61 -4.93 23.38 16.91
N VAL A 62 -4.79 22.05 16.90
CA VAL A 62 -3.66 21.35 16.27
C VAL A 62 -4.22 20.39 15.23
N VAL A 63 -3.97 20.70 13.97
CA VAL A 63 -4.24 19.80 12.85
C VAL A 63 -3.03 18.90 12.64
N MET A 64 -3.23 17.59 12.61
CA MET A 64 -2.17 16.62 12.43
C MET A 64 -2.49 15.68 11.28
N PHE A 65 -1.56 15.61 10.32
CA PHE A 65 -1.63 14.67 9.20
C PHE A 65 -1.00 13.33 9.56
N VAL A 66 -1.70 12.25 9.24
CA VAL A 66 -1.26 10.86 9.43
C VAL A 66 -1.32 10.17 8.09
N ALA A 67 -0.16 10.12 7.42
CA ALA A 67 -0.05 9.58 6.06
C ALA A 67 -0.49 8.11 5.99
N GLY A 68 -1.11 7.75 4.88
CA GLY A 68 -1.39 6.37 4.52
C GLY A 68 -0.13 5.64 4.04
N THR A 69 -0.33 4.41 3.61
CA THR A 69 0.71 3.64 2.93
C THR A 69 1.09 4.31 1.60
N THR A 70 2.38 4.49 1.36
CA THR A 70 2.91 4.86 0.02
C THR A 70 3.02 3.65 -0.89
N ASP A 71 2.81 2.47 -0.32
CA ASP A 71 3.03 1.16 -0.91
C ASP A 71 1.92 0.20 -0.45
N PRO A 72 0.69 0.35 -0.95
CA PRO A 72 -0.49 -0.38 -0.47
C PRO A 72 -0.41 -1.91 -0.64
N VAL A 73 0.62 -2.37 -1.35
CA VAL A 73 0.94 -3.77 -1.64
C VAL A 73 2.28 -4.20 -1.03
N ASN A 74 2.89 -3.33 -0.19
CA ASN A 74 4.16 -3.49 0.52
C ASN A 74 5.33 -4.00 -0.33
N ILE A 75 5.50 -3.56 -1.59
CA ILE A 75 6.53 -4.01 -2.57
C ILE A 75 7.95 -3.49 -2.29
N THR A 76 8.12 -2.38 -1.60
CA THR A 76 9.38 -1.63 -1.48
C THR A 76 10.15 -1.90 -0.19
N GLY A 77 9.48 -2.37 0.87
CA GLY A 77 10.10 -2.71 2.16
C GLY A 77 10.82 -1.54 2.85
N LYS A 78 10.50 -0.30 2.50
CA LYS A 78 11.16 0.89 3.05
C LYS A 78 10.44 1.41 4.29
N LYS A 79 11.19 1.84 5.30
CA LYS A 79 10.64 2.46 6.52
C LYS A 79 10.52 3.97 6.39
N HIS A 80 9.54 4.54 7.05
CA HIS A 80 9.29 6.00 7.10
C HIS A 80 8.89 6.64 5.77
N GLU A 81 8.35 5.85 4.84
CA GLU A 81 7.85 6.37 3.55
C GLU A 81 6.52 7.12 3.71
N ALA A 82 5.69 6.73 4.69
CA ALA A 82 4.48 7.46 5.04
C ALA A 82 4.85 8.73 5.82
N ASN A 83 5.28 9.75 5.10
CA ASN A 83 5.82 11.00 5.64
C ASN A 83 5.20 12.24 4.97
N THR A 84 5.81 13.40 5.18
CA THR A 84 5.37 14.69 4.64
C THR A 84 5.24 14.73 3.12
N ASP A 85 6.16 14.11 2.39
CA ASP A 85 6.22 14.15 0.91
C ASP A 85 4.96 13.52 0.30
N TYR A 86 4.35 12.58 1.03
CA TYR A 86 3.06 11.97 0.71
C TYR A 86 1.97 12.99 0.42
N TRP A 87 1.95 14.07 1.21
CA TRP A 87 0.93 15.10 1.15
C TRP A 87 1.26 16.21 0.17
N GLN A 88 2.55 16.37 -0.16
CA GLN A 88 3.09 17.45 -0.98
C GLN A 88 3.00 17.19 -2.48
N GLY A 89 1.93 16.51 -2.92
CA GLY A 89 1.71 16.05 -4.31
C GLY A 89 2.26 17.00 -5.37
N LYS A 90 2.87 16.45 -6.42
CA LYS A 90 3.68 17.21 -7.38
C LYS A 90 2.87 17.69 -8.58
N ASP A 91 3.22 18.85 -9.14
CA ASP A 91 2.70 19.32 -10.43
C ASP A 91 3.37 18.60 -11.61
N GLU A 92 2.90 18.87 -12.84
CA GLU A 92 3.45 18.29 -14.08
C GLU A 92 4.94 18.61 -14.29
N LYS A 93 5.46 19.65 -13.62
CA LYS A 93 6.86 20.08 -13.65
C LYS A 93 7.64 19.57 -12.43
N ASN A 94 7.07 18.61 -11.69
CA ASN A 94 7.67 17.97 -10.52
C ASN A 94 7.91 18.91 -9.32
N ASN A 95 7.27 20.08 -9.27
CA ASN A 95 7.28 20.99 -8.11
C ASN A 95 6.18 20.62 -7.11
N VAL A 96 6.33 21.02 -5.84
CA VAL A 96 5.25 20.87 -4.84
C VAL A 96 4.02 21.65 -5.30
N SER A 97 2.91 20.93 -5.49
CA SER A 97 1.64 21.54 -5.92
C SER A 97 1.10 22.47 -4.84
N LYS A 98 0.72 23.68 -5.26
CA LYS A 98 0.01 24.65 -4.41
C LYS A 98 -1.50 24.40 -4.38
N ALA A 99 -1.99 23.42 -5.13
CA ALA A 99 -3.41 23.10 -5.26
C ALA A 99 -3.81 21.80 -4.54
N ASN A 100 -2.85 21.06 -3.98
CA ASN A 100 -3.14 19.80 -3.28
C ASN A 100 -3.80 20.03 -1.91
N PHE A 101 -4.33 18.96 -1.32
CA PHE A 101 -5.03 18.97 -0.04
C PHE A 101 -4.24 19.71 1.05
N TRP A 102 -2.95 19.42 1.18
CA TRP A 102 -2.09 19.96 2.23
C TRP A 102 -1.80 21.45 2.07
N ALA A 103 -1.47 21.89 0.85
CA ALA A 103 -1.20 23.29 0.55
C ALA A 103 -2.44 24.15 0.83
N LYS A 104 -3.62 23.67 0.41
CA LYS A 104 -4.88 24.36 0.62
C LYS A 104 -5.32 24.39 2.07
N LEU A 105 -5.07 23.33 2.85
CA LEU A 105 -5.37 23.37 4.27
C LEU A 105 -4.50 24.40 5.01
N LYS A 106 -3.24 24.57 4.61
CA LYS A 106 -2.34 25.58 5.19
C LYS A 106 -2.82 27.01 4.98
N GLU A 107 -3.59 27.28 3.93
CA GLU A 107 -4.24 28.59 3.72
C GLU A 107 -5.26 28.93 4.82
N LEU A 108 -5.71 27.95 5.62
CA LEU A 108 -6.59 28.18 6.76
C LEU A 108 -5.85 28.72 7.99
N GLY A 109 -4.55 28.46 8.13
CA GLY A 109 -3.76 28.85 9.31
C GLY A 109 -3.94 30.33 9.71
N PRO A 110 -3.73 31.29 8.79
CA PRO A 110 -3.89 32.72 9.09
C PRO A 110 -5.32 33.16 9.44
N GLN A 111 -6.33 32.34 9.14
CA GLN A 111 -7.75 32.66 9.36
C GLN A 111 -8.16 32.50 10.83
N PHE A 112 -7.32 31.87 11.67
CA PHE A 112 -7.59 31.54 13.07
C PHE A 112 -6.41 31.92 13.97
N GLN A 113 -6.68 32.32 15.22
CA GLN A 113 -5.65 32.94 16.08
C GLN A 113 -4.63 31.96 16.68
N ASN A 114 -4.96 30.67 16.78
CA ASN A 114 -4.14 29.63 17.42
C ASN A 114 -4.23 28.28 16.69
N LEU A 115 -4.34 28.31 15.35
CA LEU A 115 -4.42 27.12 14.53
C LEU A 115 -3.03 26.70 14.05
N TYR A 116 -2.55 25.57 14.54
CA TYR A 116 -1.31 24.95 14.10
C TYR A 116 -1.62 23.82 13.12
N ILE A 117 -0.92 23.78 11.99
CA ILE A 117 -1.10 22.75 10.95
C ILE A 117 0.20 21.99 10.80
N GLU A 118 0.26 20.83 11.43
CA GLU A 118 1.42 19.95 11.48
C GLU A 118 1.32 18.86 10.42
N GLY A 119 2.21 18.93 9.44
CA GLY A 119 2.35 17.86 8.46
C GLY A 119 3.79 17.51 8.13
N GLN A 120 4.77 18.08 8.84
CA GLN A 120 6.19 17.97 8.48
C GLN A 120 6.97 16.86 9.21
N PHE A 121 6.45 16.36 10.33
CA PHE A 121 7.27 15.62 11.29
C PHE A 121 6.81 14.19 11.54
N PHE A 122 5.55 13.86 11.25
CA PHE A 122 5.06 12.52 11.48
C PHE A 122 5.48 11.60 10.33
N SER A 123 6.19 10.52 10.66
CA SER A 123 6.49 9.45 9.73
C SER A 123 6.40 8.08 10.38
N TRP A 124 5.95 7.10 9.61
CA TRP A 124 5.91 5.69 10.01
C TRP A 124 6.14 4.78 8.82
N SER A 125 6.23 3.48 9.02
CA SER A 125 6.53 2.53 7.93
C SER A 125 5.54 2.68 6.77
N GLY A 126 4.26 2.87 7.08
CA GLY A 126 3.19 2.78 6.08
C GLY A 126 2.78 1.33 5.82
N ASP A 127 3.27 0.38 6.60
CA ASP A 127 3.01 -1.04 6.39
C ASP A 127 1.55 -1.41 6.73
N ASN A 128 0.99 -2.33 5.94
CA ASN A 128 -0.29 -2.96 6.25
C ASN A 128 -0.13 -4.09 7.30
N ASP A 129 0.46 -3.75 8.45
CA ASP A 129 0.67 -4.64 9.59
C ASP A 129 0.10 -4.04 10.89
N THR A 130 -0.46 -4.90 11.75
CA THR A 130 -1.09 -4.48 13.02
C THR A 130 -0.05 -3.93 14.00
N LYS A 131 1.13 -4.53 14.09
CA LYS A 131 2.17 -4.09 15.02
C LYS A 131 2.73 -2.72 14.62
N GLU A 132 2.99 -2.51 13.33
CA GLU A 132 3.46 -1.22 12.82
C GLU A 132 2.45 -0.09 13.04
N ARG A 133 1.15 -0.36 12.87
CA ARG A 133 0.09 0.64 13.20
C ARG A 133 0.07 1.01 14.68
N ASN A 134 0.28 0.04 15.58
CA ASN A 134 0.37 0.31 17.02
C ASN A 134 1.60 1.15 17.37
N LEU A 135 2.77 0.83 16.78
CA LEU A 135 3.99 1.62 16.96
C LEU A 135 3.84 3.04 16.41
N ALA A 136 3.14 3.21 15.29
CA ALA A 136 2.84 4.51 14.71
C ALA A 136 1.97 5.37 15.66
N ALA A 137 0.99 4.77 16.36
CA ALA A 137 0.20 5.46 17.37
C ALA A 137 1.04 5.96 18.56
N GLU A 138 1.99 5.15 19.03
CA GLU A 138 2.95 5.58 20.07
C GLU A 138 3.84 6.73 19.60
N ARG A 139 4.34 6.67 18.36
CA ARG A 139 5.12 7.75 17.74
C ARG A 139 4.31 9.03 17.57
N LEU A 140 3.01 8.92 17.29
CA LEU A 140 2.11 10.06 17.18
C LEU A 140 1.95 10.75 18.53
N LEU A 141 1.79 9.98 19.62
CA LEU A 141 1.75 10.50 20.98
C LEU A 141 3.07 11.16 21.39
N ASP A 142 4.23 10.56 21.05
CA ASP A 142 5.54 11.20 21.27
C ASP A 142 5.63 12.54 20.56
N LEU A 143 5.32 12.56 19.26
CA LEU A 143 5.44 13.76 18.45
C LEU A 143 4.60 14.90 19.04
N LEU A 144 3.32 14.65 19.30
CA LEU A 144 2.42 15.66 19.87
C LEU A 144 2.92 16.12 21.25
N SER A 145 3.31 15.20 22.13
CA SER A 145 3.80 15.52 23.47
C SER A 145 5.10 16.33 23.47
N ARG A 146 5.97 16.10 22.48
CA ARG A 146 7.27 16.74 22.34
C ARG A 146 7.18 18.11 21.68
N VAL A 147 6.42 18.23 20.59
CA VAL A 147 6.21 19.50 19.86
C VAL A 147 5.41 20.47 20.72
N TYR A 148 4.34 20.00 21.38
CA TYR A 148 3.45 20.82 22.18
C TYR A 148 3.69 20.67 23.69
N LYS A 149 4.93 20.39 24.10
CA LYS A 149 5.31 20.15 25.51
C LYS A 149 4.98 21.28 26.48
N PHE A 150 4.86 22.51 25.97
CA PHE A 150 4.48 23.72 26.72
C PHE A 150 2.97 24.02 26.67
N LYS A 151 2.16 23.13 26.07
CA LYS A 151 0.71 23.26 25.99
C LYS A 151 -0.01 22.12 26.72
N LYS A 152 0.69 21.28 27.49
CA LYS A 152 0.09 20.14 28.21
C LYS A 152 -0.99 20.56 29.21
N ASN A 153 -0.81 21.72 29.85
CA ASN A 153 -1.77 22.30 30.80
C ASN A 153 -2.75 23.29 30.13
N GLN A 154 -2.78 23.37 28.80
CA GLN A 154 -3.67 24.28 28.06
C GLN A 154 -4.79 23.49 27.40
N GLU A 155 -5.88 24.17 27.04
CA GLU A 155 -6.93 23.57 26.24
C GLU A 155 -6.44 23.40 24.80
N VAL A 156 -6.36 22.14 24.36
CA VAL A 156 -5.91 21.78 23.01
C VAL A 156 -6.97 20.92 22.34
N SER A 157 -7.39 21.37 21.17
CA SER A 157 -8.30 20.69 20.27
C SER A 157 -7.50 20.03 19.14
N LEU A 158 -7.48 18.71 19.12
CA LEU A 158 -6.81 17.93 18.08
C LEU A 158 -7.76 17.68 16.90
N HIS A 159 -7.26 17.93 15.69
CA HIS A 159 -7.93 17.68 14.42
C HIS A 159 -7.07 16.71 13.62
N LEU A 160 -7.47 15.44 13.58
CA LEU A 160 -6.65 14.38 13.00
C LEU A 160 -7.09 14.08 11.57
N ILE A 161 -6.17 14.07 10.61
CA ILE A 161 -6.45 13.78 9.20
C ILE A 161 -5.65 12.54 8.80
N GLY A 162 -6.36 11.44 8.56
CA GLY A 162 -5.76 10.16 8.18
C GLY A 162 -6.15 9.77 6.76
N HIS A 163 -5.17 9.35 5.96
CA HIS A 163 -5.46 8.69 4.68
C HIS A 163 -5.19 7.19 4.77
N SER A 164 -6.03 6.37 4.13
CA SER A 164 -5.86 4.91 4.10
C SER A 164 -5.66 4.36 5.53
N HIS A 165 -4.65 3.52 5.75
CA HIS A 165 -4.26 3.02 7.07
C HIS A 165 -3.80 4.07 8.07
N GLY A 166 -3.45 5.29 7.64
CA GLY A 166 -3.22 6.42 8.54
C GLY A 166 -4.45 6.77 9.39
N GLY A 167 -5.66 6.55 8.86
CA GLY A 167 -6.88 6.63 9.66
C GLY A 167 -7.00 5.53 10.72
N ASN A 168 -6.47 4.34 10.44
CA ASN A 168 -6.40 3.27 11.45
C ASN A 168 -5.35 3.56 12.52
N VAL A 169 -4.23 4.20 12.18
CA VAL A 169 -3.26 4.72 13.15
C VAL A 169 -3.92 5.75 14.07
N ILE A 170 -4.79 6.63 13.55
CA ILE A 170 -5.58 7.54 14.38
C ILE A 170 -6.48 6.76 15.34
N ASN A 171 -7.18 5.73 14.87
CA ASN A 171 -8.03 4.91 15.73
C ASN A 171 -7.22 4.23 16.85
N GLN A 172 -6.05 3.66 16.54
CA GLN A 172 -5.16 3.08 17.55
C GLN A 172 -4.59 4.13 18.51
N PHE A 173 -4.33 5.34 18.01
CA PHE A 173 -3.97 6.46 18.86
C PHE A 173 -5.10 6.78 19.84
N THR A 174 -6.38 6.75 19.42
CA THR A 174 -7.51 7.00 20.34
C THR A 174 -7.63 5.95 21.45
N GLU A 175 -7.32 4.69 21.15
CA GLU A 175 -7.26 3.61 22.14
C GLU A 175 -6.11 3.85 23.13
N LEU A 176 -4.90 4.07 22.60
CA LEU A 176 -3.69 4.31 23.39
C LEU A 176 -3.86 5.47 24.40
N ILE A 177 -4.40 6.61 23.97
CA ILE A 177 -4.53 7.80 24.83
C ILE A 177 -5.62 7.68 25.90
N THR A 178 -6.51 6.69 25.77
CA THR A 178 -7.55 6.39 26.76
C THR A 178 -7.06 5.39 27.80
N ASN A 179 -6.04 4.60 27.47
CA ASN A 179 -5.55 3.50 28.29
C ASN A 179 -4.16 3.81 28.91
N LYS A 180 -4.15 4.25 30.17
CA LYS A 180 -2.90 4.53 30.92
C LYS A 180 -1.99 3.29 31.03
N GLU A 181 -2.58 2.10 31.11
CA GLU A 181 -1.82 0.85 31.20
C GLU A 181 -1.07 0.56 29.89
N MET A 182 -1.68 0.83 28.72
CA MET A 182 -1.00 0.70 27.43
C MET A 182 0.20 1.65 27.33
N ILE A 183 0.03 2.92 27.73
CA ILE A 183 1.14 3.89 27.78
C ILE A 183 2.24 3.39 28.72
N ALA A 184 1.86 2.90 29.90
CA ALA A 184 2.79 2.37 30.89
C ALA A 184 3.44 1.04 30.49
N LYS A 185 2.95 0.32 29.49
CA LYS A 185 3.58 -0.91 28.96
C LYS A 185 4.52 -0.63 27.78
N SER A 186 4.36 0.50 27.08
CA SER A 186 5.22 0.85 25.95
C SER A 186 6.64 1.23 26.41
N GLU A 187 7.62 0.40 26.06
CA GLU A 187 9.04 0.70 26.29
C GLU A 187 9.49 1.95 25.53
N PHE A 188 8.94 2.20 24.34
CA PHE A 188 9.22 3.39 23.55
C PHE A 188 8.76 4.65 24.29
N LEU A 189 7.51 4.72 24.75
CA LEU A 189 6.97 5.88 25.46
C LEU A 189 7.63 6.09 26.83
N LYS A 190 7.96 5.01 27.56
CA LYS A 190 8.77 5.07 28.79
C LYS A 190 10.11 5.76 28.54
N SER A 191 10.83 5.37 27.48
CA SER A 191 12.12 5.99 27.13
C SER A 191 12.00 7.49 26.84
N ARG A 192 10.81 7.95 26.42
CA ARG A 192 10.47 9.36 26.16
C ARG A 192 9.90 10.09 27.37
N LYS A 193 9.76 9.42 28.52
CA LYS A 193 9.16 9.95 29.76
C LYS A 193 7.72 10.45 29.55
N ILE A 194 6.96 9.73 28.70
CA ILE A 194 5.54 9.99 28.47
C ILE A 194 4.75 8.96 29.26
N THR A 195 4.03 9.42 30.28
CA THR A 195 3.29 8.56 31.21
C THR A 195 1.78 8.63 31.04
N GLU A 196 1.28 9.68 30.40
CA GLU A 196 -0.16 9.87 30.15
C GLU A 196 -0.41 10.87 29.03
N PHE A 197 -1.64 10.83 28.51
CA PHE A 197 -2.16 11.84 27.62
C PHE A 197 -2.57 13.09 28.41
N PRO A 198 -2.24 14.33 27.95
CA PRO A 198 -2.54 15.54 28.69
C PRO A 198 -4.04 15.71 28.99
N GLU A 199 -4.36 16.11 30.22
CA GLU A 199 -5.73 16.11 30.75
C GLU A 199 -6.71 16.98 29.95
N HIS A 200 -6.26 18.17 29.51
CA HIS A 200 -7.10 19.16 28.85
C HIS A 200 -7.13 19.03 27.32
N TRP A 201 -6.50 18.00 26.78
CA TRP A 201 -6.50 17.77 25.34
C TRP A 201 -7.69 16.90 24.93
N LYS A 202 -8.32 17.23 23.81
CA LYS A 202 -9.45 16.46 23.26
C LYS A 202 -9.37 16.39 21.74
N ILE A 203 -9.91 15.31 21.17
CA ILE A 203 -10.07 15.19 19.72
C ILE A 203 -11.40 15.84 19.31
N LYS A 204 -11.34 16.90 18.51
CA LYS A 204 -12.52 17.68 18.05
C LYS A 204 -12.97 17.31 16.65
N SER A 205 -12.09 16.81 15.81
CA SER A 205 -12.49 16.23 14.53
C SER A 205 -11.54 15.15 14.06
N ILE A 206 -12.08 14.20 13.29
CA ILE A 206 -11.30 13.21 12.55
C ILE A 206 -11.76 13.26 11.09
N THR A 207 -10.81 13.48 10.18
CA THR A 207 -11.04 13.39 8.73
C THR A 207 -10.43 12.10 8.23
N TYR A 208 -11.28 11.19 7.76
CA TYR A 208 -10.88 9.96 7.10
C TYR A 208 -10.88 10.19 5.59
N LEU A 209 -9.75 9.91 4.96
CA LEU A 209 -9.55 9.97 3.52
C LEU A 209 -9.34 8.53 3.04
N SER A 210 -10.36 7.90 2.45
CA SER A 210 -10.29 6.51 1.97
C SER A 210 -9.82 5.50 3.04
N THR A 211 -10.12 5.74 4.32
CA THR A 211 -9.71 4.84 5.40
C THR A 211 -10.56 3.57 5.43
N PRO A 212 -9.96 2.37 5.43
CA PRO A 212 -10.71 1.12 5.60
C PRO A 212 -11.17 0.96 7.05
N PHE A 213 -12.47 0.76 7.28
CA PHE A 213 -13.04 0.57 8.62
C PHE A 213 -13.21 -0.91 8.95
N PHE A 214 -12.21 -1.47 9.61
CA PHE A 214 -12.20 -2.82 10.19
C PHE A 214 -13.41 -3.05 11.11
N GLN A 215 -13.94 -4.28 11.17
CA GLN A 215 -15.02 -4.62 12.11
C GLN A 215 -14.49 -5.10 13.46
N LYS A 216 -13.27 -5.65 13.51
CA LYS A 216 -12.69 -6.26 14.71
C LYS A 216 -11.50 -5.46 15.27
N LYS A 217 -10.58 -5.03 14.41
CA LYS A 217 -9.35 -4.30 14.81
C LYS A 217 -9.52 -2.80 14.63
N HIS A 218 -8.59 -1.99 15.18
CA HIS A 218 -8.49 -0.55 14.92
C HIS A 218 -9.81 0.21 15.09
N GLN A 219 -10.58 -0.13 16.12
CA GLN A 219 -11.85 0.52 16.42
C GLN A 219 -11.61 1.92 16.96
N LEU A 220 -12.51 2.86 16.65
CA LEU A 220 -12.46 4.19 17.22
C LEU A 220 -12.85 4.14 18.70
N ASN A 221 -11.97 4.62 19.58
CA ASN A 221 -12.26 4.79 21.01
C ASN A 221 -12.71 6.22 21.28
N HIS A 222 -13.84 6.39 21.98
CA HIS A 222 -14.50 7.68 22.20
C HIS A 222 -14.05 8.41 23.48
N GLY A 223 -13.25 7.78 24.34
CA GLY A 223 -12.94 8.28 25.69
C GLY A 223 -12.24 9.63 25.76
N LYS A 224 -11.50 10.00 24.71
CA LYS A 224 -10.82 11.32 24.57
C LYS A 224 -11.37 12.17 23.43
N LEU A 225 -12.48 11.76 22.83
CA LEU A 225 -13.17 12.56 21.83
C LEU A 225 -14.03 13.59 22.55
N HIS A 226 -14.12 14.78 21.95
CA HIS A 226 -15.11 15.74 22.37
C HIS A 226 -16.52 15.18 22.10
N PRO A 227 -17.56 15.46 22.92
CA PRO A 227 -18.92 14.98 22.67
C PRO A 227 -19.46 15.36 21.28
N ASN A 228 -19.10 16.57 20.82
CA ASN A 228 -19.42 17.07 19.48
C ASN A 228 -18.27 16.84 18.48
N CYS A 229 -17.49 15.76 18.62
CA CYS A 229 -16.41 15.45 17.70
C CYS A 229 -16.99 15.25 16.29
N LYS A 230 -16.46 15.98 15.31
CA LYS A 230 -16.93 15.92 13.93
C LYS A 230 -16.15 14.87 13.15
N ILE A 231 -16.88 13.91 12.58
CA ILE A 231 -16.29 12.90 11.69
C ILE A 231 -16.53 13.36 10.25
N ILE A 232 -15.47 13.45 9.46
CA ILE A 232 -15.53 13.80 8.04
C ILE A 232 -15.02 12.59 7.27
N ASN A 233 -15.86 11.96 6.45
CA ASN A 233 -15.52 10.75 5.71
C ASN A 233 -15.51 11.04 4.21
N VAL A 234 -14.33 11.16 3.64
CA VAL A 234 -14.12 11.32 2.20
C VAL A 234 -13.90 9.93 1.60
N HIS A 235 -14.75 9.53 0.65
CA HIS A 235 -14.70 8.19 0.10
C HIS A 235 -15.02 8.17 -1.40
N ASN A 236 -14.39 7.24 -2.12
CA ASN A 236 -14.68 6.95 -3.52
C ASN A 236 -15.33 5.58 -3.61
N GLU A 237 -16.52 5.48 -4.20
CA GLU A 237 -17.21 4.19 -4.37
C GLU A 237 -16.40 3.19 -5.22
N TYR A 238 -15.44 3.65 -6.03
CA TYR A 238 -14.56 2.80 -6.85
C TYR A 238 -13.28 2.35 -6.14
N ASP A 239 -13.07 2.78 -4.90
CA ASP A 239 -11.87 2.43 -4.12
C ASP A 239 -11.89 0.93 -3.74
N LEU A 240 -11.13 0.14 -4.49
CA LEU A 240 -10.99 -1.29 -4.26
C LEU A 240 -10.14 -1.59 -3.02
N THR A 241 -9.22 -0.69 -2.67
CA THR A 241 -8.35 -0.89 -1.50
C THR A 241 -9.15 -0.80 -0.22
N GLN A 242 -9.93 0.27 -0.06
CA GLN A 242 -10.78 0.48 1.11
C GLN A 242 -11.86 -0.62 1.27
N GLN A 243 -12.35 -1.17 0.15
CA GLN A 243 -13.51 -2.07 0.15
C GLN A 243 -13.16 -3.56 0.02
N LEU A 244 -11.91 -3.92 -0.30
CA LEU A 244 -11.52 -5.33 -0.47
C LEU A 244 -10.06 -5.60 -0.09
N VAL A 245 -9.09 -4.88 -0.65
CA VAL A 245 -7.66 -5.22 -0.44
C VAL A 245 -7.29 -5.10 1.04
N ALA A 246 -7.80 -4.06 1.71
CA ALA A 246 -7.58 -3.85 3.14
C ALA A 246 -8.24 -4.90 4.04
N HIS A 247 -9.05 -5.83 3.50
CA HIS A 247 -9.54 -6.98 4.27
C HIS A 247 -8.37 -7.79 4.81
N PHE A 248 -7.28 -7.87 4.05
CA PHE A 248 -6.11 -8.67 4.36
C PHE A 248 -5.09 -7.79 5.08
N SER A 249 -5.01 -7.90 6.41
CA SER A 249 -3.86 -7.39 7.16
C SER A 249 -2.70 -8.38 7.00
N LEU A 250 -1.55 -7.90 6.56
CA LEU A 250 -0.42 -8.75 6.19
C LEU A 250 0.60 -8.80 7.32
N LEU A 251 1.31 -9.92 7.44
CA LEU A 251 2.53 -10.04 8.22
C LEU A 251 3.64 -9.28 7.48
N ASN A 252 4.50 -8.58 8.23
CA ASN A 252 5.52 -7.68 7.69
C ASN A 252 6.26 -8.25 6.45
N LEU A 253 5.97 -7.67 5.28
CA LEU A 253 6.48 -8.05 3.96
C LEU A 253 7.90 -7.55 3.66
N GLU A 254 8.45 -6.65 4.49
CA GLU A 254 9.84 -6.18 4.41
C GLU A 254 10.82 -7.35 4.37
N GLY A 255 10.59 -8.35 5.23
CA GLY A 255 11.42 -9.57 5.29
C GLY A 255 11.27 -10.48 4.08
N LEU A 256 10.19 -10.36 3.31
CA LEU A 256 9.93 -11.18 2.12
C LEU A 256 10.65 -10.61 0.89
N LEU A 257 10.74 -9.28 0.75
CA LEU A 257 11.21 -8.63 -0.48
C LEU A 257 12.70 -8.32 -0.54
N GLN A 258 13.39 -8.25 0.60
CA GLN A 258 14.84 -8.02 0.65
C GLN A 258 15.67 -9.10 -0.08
N ALA A 259 15.09 -10.27 -0.35
CA ALA A 259 15.77 -11.38 -1.00
C ALA A 259 15.53 -11.49 -2.52
N PHE A 260 14.64 -10.68 -3.09
CA PHE A 260 14.37 -10.72 -4.54
C PHE A 260 15.43 -9.93 -5.32
N SER A 261 16.23 -10.60 -6.16
CA SER A 261 17.18 -9.90 -7.05
C SER A 261 16.47 -9.35 -8.29
N LYS A 262 15.94 -8.13 -8.16
CA LYS A 262 15.26 -7.42 -9.26
C LYS A 262 16.11 -7.37 -10.54
N ASP A 263 17.40 -7.09 -10.43
CA ASP A 263 18.29 -6.96 -11.59
C ASP A 263 18.46 -8.25 -12.40
N LYS A 264 18.53 -9.41 -11.73
CA LYS A 264 18.65 -10.72 -12.42
C LYS A 264 17.33 -11.09 -13.11
N PHE A 265 16.22 -10.87 -12.41
CA PHE A 265 14.89 -11.08 -12.97
C PHE A 265 14.63 -10.17 -14.18
N GLU A 266 14.94 -8.87 -14.07
CA GLU A 266 14.78 -7.90 -15.16
C GLU A 266 15.69 -8.20 -16.36
N ARG A 267 16.92 -8.68 -16.11
CA ARG A 267 17.79 -9.18 -17.19
C ARG A 267 17.17 -10.36 -17.93
N GLY A 268 16.61 -11.34 -17.21
CA GLY A 268 15.89 -12.46 -17.81
C GLY A 268 14.71 -12.00 -18.66
N ILE A 269 13.87 -11.10 -18.12
CA ILE A 269 12.72 -10.53 -18.86
C ILE A 269 13.17 -9.76 -20.11
N THR A 270 14.22 -8.95 -19.99
CA THR A 270 14.77 -8.18 -21.12
C THR A 270 15.30 -9.10 -22.20
N MET A 271 16.02 -10.15 -21.81
CA MET A 271 16.53 -11.16 -22.75
C MET A 271 15.38 -11.88 -23.46
N LEU A 272 14.34 -12.30 -22.73
CA LEU A 272 13.17 -12.97 -23.31
C LEU A 272 12.42 -12.07 -24.31
N LYS A 273 12.26 -10.78 -24.00
CA LYS A 273 11.64 -9.79 -24.90
C LYS A 273 12.45 -9.54 -26.17
N ASN A 274 13.77 -9.68 -26.09
CA ASN A 274 14.67 -9.49 -27.22
C ASN A 274 14.78 -10.72 -28.13
N VAL A 275 14.16 -11.86 -27.76
CA VAL A 275 14.09 -13.05 -28.61
C VAL A 275 13.32 -12.71 -29.88
N LYS A 276 13.94 -12.98 -31.03
CA LYS A 276 13.35 -12.72 -32.35
C LYS A 276 12.41 -13.86 -32.75
N THR A 277 11.18 -13.80 -32.25
CA THR A 277 10.15 -14.82 -32.52
C THR A 277 9.84 -14.99 -34.02
N ASP A 278 9.97 -13.92 -34.80
CA ASP A 278 9.86 -13.91 -36.25
C ASP A 278 10.90 -14.78 -36.94
N VAL A 279 12.14 -14.84 -36.41
CA VAL A 279 13.21 -15.71 -36.92
C VAL A 279 12.84 -17.18 -36.75
N ILE A 280 12.31 -17.54 -35.59
CA ILE A 280 11.84 -18.91 -35.29
C ILE A 280 10.68 -19.28 -36.21
N LEU A 281 9.67 -18.41 -36.31
CA LEU A 281 8.49 -18.64 -37.15
C LEU A 281 8.86 -18.73 -38.64
N THR A 282 9.76 -17.88 -39.11
CA THR A 282 10.25 -17.91 -40.50
C THR A 282 10.94 -19.22 -40.82
N TYR A 283 11.78 -19.73 -39.91
CA TYR A 283 12.40 -21.05 -40.05
C TYR A 283 11.34 -22.18 -40.08
N LEU A 284 10.40 -22.19 -39.14
CA LEU A 284 9.34 -23.20 -39.08
C LEU A 284 8.44 -23.21 -40.32
N LYS A 285 8.22 -22.05 -40.95
CA LYS A 285 7.45 -21.92 -42.20
C LYS A 285 8.28 -22.16 -43.47
N SER A 286 9.60 -22.05 -43.40
CA SER A 286 10.48 -22.20 -44.57
C SER A 286 10.48 -23.63 -45.11
N LEU A 287 10.57 -23.75 -46.44
CA LEU A 287 10.81 -25.03 -47.14
C LEU A 287 12.30 -25.35 -47.18
N ILE A 288 12.66 -26.63 -47.31
CA ILE A 288 14.05 -27.13 -47.22
C ILE A 288 14.98 -26.46 -48.25
N TRP A 289 14.44 -26.01 -49.38
CA TRP A 289 15.18 -25.36 -50.48
C TRP A 289 15.51 -23.88 -50.25
N GLN A 290 15.09 -23.27 -49.13
CA GLN A 290 15.21 -21.83 -48.88
C GLN A 290 16.21 -21.47 -47.76
N ASP A 291 17.52 -21.52 -48.03
CA ASP A 291 18.59 -21.19 -47.07
C ASP A 291 18.36 -21.79 -45.66
N PHE A 292 17.85 -23.03 -45.67
CA PHE A 292 17.21 -23.66 -44.52
C PHE A 292 18.17 -23.85 -43.34
N ALA A 293 19.44 -24.15 -43.63
CA ALA A 293 20.47 -24.35 -42.61
C ALA A 293 20.83 -23.06 -41.87
N ASN A 294 20.96 -21.92 -42.57
CA ASN A 294 21.28 -20.65 -41.92
C ASN A 294 20.08 -20.10 -41.13
N LYS A 295 18.86 -20.22 -41.69
CA LYS A 295 17.63 -19.89 -40.96
C LYS A 295 17.46 -20.77 -39.72
N GLY A 296 17.74 -22.07 -39.85
CA GLY A 296 17.76 -23.02 -38.74
C GLY A 296 18.76 -22.63 -37.66
N ARG A 297 20.01 -22.31 -38.04
CA ARG A 297 21.04 -21.86 -37.07
C ARG A 297 20.58 -20.64 -36.27
N LYS A 298 20.00 -19.63 -36.93
CA LYS A 298 19.48 -18.43 -36.25
C LYS A 298 18.31 -18.79 -35.32
N ALA A 299 17.36 -19.60 -35.79
CA ALA A 299 16.25 -20.07 -34.94
C ALA A 299 16.73 -20.86 -33.71
N TRP A 300 17.78 -21.68 -33.86
CA TRP A 300 18.41 -22.40 -32.75
C TRP A 300 19.00 -21.46 -31.71
N GLN A 301 19.70 -20.41 -32.15
CA GLN A 301 20.27 -19.39 -31.27
C GLN A 301 19.17 -18.64 -30.50
N GLU A 302 18.09 -18.25 -31.18
CA GLU A 302 16.95 -17.58 -30.54
C GLU A 302 16.25 -18.49 -29.53
N MET A 303 16.09 -19.79 -29.82
CA MET A 303 15.56 -20.76 -28.84
C MET A 303 16.48 -20.97 -27.65
N ALA A 304 17.80 -21.07 -27.86
CA ALA A 304 18.77 -21.16 -26.77
C ALA A 304 18.67 -19.92 -25.86
N ASN A 305 18.52 -18.72 -26.46
CA ASN A 305 18.37 -17.47 -25.73
C ASN A 305 17.05 -17.43 -24.95
N ALA A 306 15.95 -17.84 -25.55
CA ALA A 306 14.64 -17.92 -24.89
C ALA A 306 14.68 -18.83 -23.66
N SER A 307 15.22 -20.04 -23.80
CA SER A 307 15.34 -20.99 -22.68
C SER A 307 16.29 -20.49 -21.60
N LEU A 308 17.41 -19.85 -21.96
CA LEU A 308 18.30 -19.23 -20.97
C LEU A 308 17.62 -18.10 -20.19
N ALA A 309 16.84 -17.27 -20.87
CA ALA A 309 16.06 -16.22 -20.22
C ALA A 309 15.04 -16.80 -19.22
N ILE A 310 14.34 -17.87 -19.60
CA ILE A 310 13.39 -18.58 -18.72
C ILE A 310 14.12 -19.24 -17.53
N ASN A 311 15.33 -19.78 -17.73
CA ASN A 311 16.16 -20.31 -16.65
C ASN A 311 16.44 -19.24 -15.59
N MET A 312 16.89 -18.06 -16.03
CA MET A 312 17.20 -16.94 -15.13
C MET A 312 15.96 -16.49 -14.35
N ILE A 313 14.81 -16.35 -15.02
CA ILE A 313 13.56 -15.97 -14.39
C ILE A 313 13.13 -17.01 -13.34
N THR A 314 13.11 -18.29 -13.72
CA THR A 314 12.65 -19.38 -12.84
C THR A 314 13.56 -19.55 -11.63
N GLN A 315 14.88 -19.47 -11.82
CA GLN A 315 15.85 -19.58 -10.73
C GLN A 315 15.67 -18.46 -9.71
N GLU A 316 15.44 -17.21 -10.16
CA GLU A 316 15.21 -16.11 -9.23
C GLU A 316 13.88 -16.22 -8.49
N ILE A 317 12.83 -16.76 -9.13
CA ILE A 317 11.57 -17.09 -8.45
C ILE A 317 11.80 -18.16 -7.37
N ILE A 318 12.56 -19.23 -7.66
CA ILE A 318 12.92 -20.27 -6.69
C ILE A 318 13.69 -19.67 -5.51
N ASN A 319 14.71 -18.86 -5.79
CA ASN A 319 15.52 -18.21 -4.76
C ASN A 319 14.66 -17.33 -3.84
N TYR A 320 13.75 -16.57 -4.43
CA TYR A 320 12.79 -15.73 -3.71
C TYR A 320 11.85 -16.54 -2.83
N ILE A 321 11.20 -17.58 -3.37
CA ILE A 321 10.30 -18.40 -2.56
C ILE A 321 11.07 -19.06 -1.42
N ASN A 322 12.32 -19.51 -1.66
CA ASN A 322 13.18 -20.10 -0.64
C ASN A 322 13.52 -19.14 0.50
N SER A 323 13.65 -17.83 0.26
CA SER A 323 13.94 -16.85 1.32
C SER A 323 12.75 -16.57 2.24
N ILE A 324 11.51 -16.89 1.82
CA ILE A 324 10.30 -16.68 2.62
C ILE A 324 10.35 -17.56 3.87
N LYS A 325 10.42 -16.94 5.05
CA LYS A 325 10.38 -17.63 6.34
C LYS A 325 8.94 -17.93 6.72
N ILE A 326 8.60 -19.21 6.80
CA ILE A 326 7.26 -19.69 7.16
C ILE A 326 7.38 -20.51 8.45
N ASN A 327 6.69 -20.09 9.50
CA ASN A 327 6.71 -20.81 10.79
C ASN A 327 5.76 -22.03 10.78
N ASN A 328 4.77 -22.05 9.89
CA ASN A 328 3.80 -23.13 9.75
C ASN A 328 4.40 -24.34 9.00
N SER A 329 4.42 -25.52 9.63
CA SER A 329 5.02 -26.73 9.08
C SER A 329 4.28 -27.31 7.86
N SER A 330 2.96 -27.12 7.75
CA SER A 330 2.17 -27.55 6.59
C SER A 330 2.52 -26.71 5.37
N LEU A 331 2.52 -25.38 5.53
CA LEU A 331 2.85 -24.48 4.44
C LEU A 331 4.32 -24.61 4.02
N GLN A 332 5.22 -24.99 4.92
CA GLN A 332 6.60 -25.38 4.55
C GLN A 332 6.65 -26.61 3.63
N LYS A 333 5.81 -27.62 3.85
CA LYS A 333 5.71 -28.79 2.95
C LYS A 333 5.16 -28.42 1.59
N GLU A 334 4.16 -27.54 1.55
CA GLU A 334 3.59 -27.02 0.30
C GLU A 334 4.62 -26.18 -0.47
N LYS A 335 5.32 -25.28 0.22
CA LYS A 335 6.46 -24.53 -0.32
C LYS A 335 7.50 -25.48 -0.92
N ALA A 336 7.93 -26.51 -0.19
CA ALA A 336 8.90 -27.48 -0.69
C ALA A 336 8.40 -28.23 -1.94
N SER A 337 7.12 -28.61 -1.96
CA SER A 337 6.48 -29.27 -3.11
C SER A 337 6.42 -28.34 -4.33
N PHE A 338 6.09 -27.06 -4.13
CA PHE A 338 6.07 -26.06 -5.19
C PHE A 338 7.48 -25.73 -5.71
N ILE A 339 8.47 -25.60 -4.82
CA ILE A 339 9.88 -25.45 -5.21
C ILE A 339 10.35 -26.65 -6.02
N ASN A 340 9.98 -27.87 -5.64
CA ASN A 340 10.30 -29.06 -6.42
C ASN A 340 9.66 -29.00 -7.82
N LEU A 341 8.41 -28.55 -7.94
CA LEU A 341 7.74 -28.34 -9.22
C LEU A 341 8.47 -27.31 -10.10
N LEU A 342 8.84 -26.16 -9.53
CA LEU A 342 9.61 -25.13 -10.22
C LEU A 342 11.03 -25.60 -10.58
N THR A 343 11.64 -26.47 -9.76
CA THR A 343 12.95 -27.06 -10.03
C THR A 343 12.86 -28.03 -11.21
N ASN A 344 11.78 -28.80 -11.32
CA ASN A 344 11.50 -29.64 -12.49
C ASN A 344 11.27 -28.78 -13.76
N PHE A 345 10.58 -27.65 -13.64
CA PHE A 345 10.43 -26.68 -14.74
C PHE A 345 11.78 -26.09 -15.17
N LEU A 346 12.61 -25.66 -14.21
CA LEU A 346 13.95 -25.15 -14.46
C LEU A 346 14.84 -26.22 -15.11
N GLN A 347 14.77 -27.46 -14.64
CA GLN A 347 15.52 -28.57 -15.23
C GLN A 347 15.13 -28.77 -16.69
N TRP A 348 13.83 -28.74 -17.02
CA TRP A 348 13.36 -28.78 -18.40
C TRP A 348 13.95 -27.65 -19.23
N THR A 349 13.88 -26.40 -18.77
CA THR A 349 14.41 -25.26 -19.54
C THR A 349 15.93 -25.26 -19.66
N VAL A 350 16.65 -25.82 -18.67
CA VAL A 350 18.10 -26.06 -18.74
C VAL A 350 18.42 -27.11 -19.79
N ASP A 351 17.67 -28.21 -19.85
CA ASP A 351 17.89 -29.28 -20.81
C ASP A 351 17.58 -28.79 -22.24
N VAL A 352 16.49 -28.04 -22.42
CA VAL A 352 16.18 -27.39 -23.70
C VAL A 352 17.31 -26.43 -24.08
N HIS A 353 17.76 -25.55 -23.18
CA HIS A 353 18.88 -24.66 -23.47
C HIS A 353 20.12 -25.44 -23.92
N LYS A 354 20.51 -26.53 -23.23
CA LYS A 354 21.65 -27.38 -23.62
C LYS A 354 21.47 -28.00 -25.01
N ASN A 355 20.28 -28.49 -25.32
CA ASN A 355 19.97 -29.09 -26.64
C ASN A 355 20.13 -28.08 -27.78
N TYR A 356 19.85 -26.79 -27.53
CA TYR A 356 19.96 -25.74 -28.53
C TYR A 356 21.34 -25.05 -28.55
N ALA A 357 21.99 -24.88 -27.41
CA ALA A 357 23.27 -24.19 -27.26
C ALA A 357 24.48 -25.02 -27.73
N SER A 358 24.39 -26.36 -27.64
CA SER A 358 25.46 -27.26 -28.09
C SER A 358 25.67 -27.31 -29.61
N GLY A 359 24.81 -26.62 -30.37
CA GLY A 359 24.80 -26.67 -31.84
C GLY A 359 24.17 -27.98 -32.34
N SER A 360 23.61 -27.95 -33.55
CA SER A 360 23.01 -29.14 -34.14
C SER A 360 23.81 -29.68 -35.33
N LYS A 361 23.96 -31.01 -35.39
CA LYS A 361 24.42 -31.71 -36.60
C LYS A 361 23.37 -31.69 -37.71
N SER A 362 22.10 -31.43 -37.39
CA SER A 362 20.98 -31.32 -38.32
C SER A 362 19.99 -30.24 -37.90
N TYR A 363 19.68 -29.30 -38.80
CA TYR A 363 18.68 -28.27 -38.57
C TYR A 363 17.28 -28.69 -39.04
N ALA A 364 16.98 -29.99 -39.07
CA ALA A 364 15.66 -30.50 -39.45
C ALA A 364 14.59 -30.11 -38.42
N LYS A 365 13.36 -29.85 -38.88
CA LYS A 365 12.24 -29.44 -38.00
C LYS A 365 11.90 -30.50 -36.95
N ALA A 366 12.01 -31.78 -37.30
CA ALA A 366 11.82 -32.87 -36.35
C ALA A 366 12.84 -32.81 -35.19
N THR A 367 14.11 -32.50 -35.50
CA THR A 367 15.16 -32.30 -34.48
C THR A 367 14.90 -31.05 -33.65
N PHE A 368 14.42 -29.96 -34.27
CA PHE A 368 13.99 -28.76 -33.54
C PHE A 368 12.92 -29.10 -32.50
N VAL A 369 11.83 -29.74 -32.91
CA VAL A 369 10.72 -30.11 -32.01
C VAL A 369 11.18 -31.08 -30.93
N SER A 370 11.98 -32.09 -31.28
CA SER A 370 12.53 -33.05 -30.30
C SER A 370 13.38 -32.36 -29.22
N ASN A 371 14.19 -31.38 -29.60
CA ASN A 371 15.05 -30.62 -28.67
C ASN A 371 14.27 -29.78 -27.64
N LEU A 372 12.98 -29.52 -27.87
CA LEU A 372 12.11 -28.85 -26.89
C LEU A 372 11.74 -29.76 -25.70
N ASN A 373 11.94 -31.08 -25.82
CA ASN A 373 11.60 -32.06 -24.78
C ASN A 373 10.22 -31.82 -24.13
N LEU A 374 9.20 -31.59 -24.96
CA LEU A 374 7.90 -31.06 -24.52
C LEU A 374 7.21 -31.92 -23.45
N THR A 375 7.42 -33.24 -23.46
CA THR A 375 6.85 -34.14 -22.44
C THR A 375 7.25 -33.74 -21.02
N GLN A 376 8.52 -33.35 -20.80
CA GLN A 376 9.01 -32.94 -19.49
C GLN A 376 8.34 -31.62 -19.04
N GLY A 377 8.33 -30.61 -19.92
CA GLY A 377 7.72 -29.31 -19.63
C GLY A 377 6.20 -29.40 -19.41
N LEU A 378 5.50 -30.13 -20.28
CA LEU A 378 4.05 -30.30 -20.19
C LEU A 378 3.63 -31.05 -18.93
N THR A 379 4.43 -32.01 -18.44
CA THR A 379 4.15 -32.69 -17.17
C THR A 379 4.10 -31.68 -16.01
N VAL A 380 5.02 -30.72 -15.99
CA VAL A 380 5.05 -29.67 -14.95
C VAL A 380 3.86 -28.72 -15.11
N LEU A 381 3.56 -28.28 -16.34
CA LEU A 381 2.40 -27.42 -16.61
C LEU A 381 1.07 -28.10 -16.25
N ASN A 382 0.94 -29.40 -16.51
CA ASN A 382 -0.25 -30.18 -16.15
C ASN A 382 -0.49 -30.26 -14.66
N ILE A 383 0.57 -30.30 -13.84
CA ILE A 383 0.45 -30.24 -12.38
C ILE A 383 0.08 -28.81 -11.96
N LEU A 384 0.78 -27.80 -12.50
CA LEU A 384 0.56 -26.40 -12.13
C LEU A 384 -0.88 -25.95 -12.40
N PHE A 385 -1.42 -26.34 -13.56
CA PHE A 385 -2.76 -25.99 -14.01
C PHE A 385 -3.77 -27.11 -13.78
N ALA A 386 -3.46 -28.11 -12.96
CA ALA A 386 -4.40 -29.16 -12.64
C ALA A 386 -5.68 -28.56 -12.04
N ILE A 387 -6.82 -28.89 -12.65
CA ILE A 387 -8.15 -28.45 -12.24
C ILE A 387 -9.17 -29.50 -12.72
N LYS A 388 -10.22 -29.78 -11.94
CA LYS A 388 -11.23 -30.78 -12.31
C LYS A 388 -12.55 -30.14 -12.72
N SER A 389 -12.97 -29.10 -12.00
CA SER A 389 -14.30 -28.52 -12.18
C SER A 389 -14.40 -27.05 -11.81
N GLY A 390 -13.52 -26.52 -10.94
CA GLY A 390 -13.69 -25.14 -10.49
C GLY A 390 -12.58 -24.65 -9.56
N PRO A 391 -12.69 -23.42 -9.05
CA PRO A 391 -11.61 -22.77 -8.31
C PRO A 391 -11.06 -23.59 -7.15
N LYS A 392 -11.92 -24.30 -6.41
CA LYS A 392 -11.55 -25.09 -5.22
C LYS A 392 -10.71 -26.34 -5.49
N ASP A 393 -10.73 -26.87 -6.71
CA ASP A 393 -9.92 -28.05 -7.08
C ASP A 393 -8.71 -27.70 -7.95
N SER A 394 -8.46 -26.41 -8.15
CA SER A 394 -7.29 -25.90 -8.85
C SER A 394 -6.05 -25.96 -7.95
N TYR A 395 -5.01 -26.65 -8.42
CA TYR A 395 -3.73 -26.69 -7.72
C TYR A 395 -3.14 -25.29 -7.48
N LEU A 396 -3.08 -24.46 -8.53
CA LEU A 396 -2.53 -23.11 -8.46
C LEU A 396 -3.32 -22.21 -7.50
N LEU A 397 -4.65 -22.23 -7.59
CA LEU A 397 -5.48 -21.36 -6.74
C LEU A 397 -5.43 -21.81 -5.28
N SER A 398 -5.44 -23.11 -4.99
CA SER A 398 -5.30 -23.62 -3.63
C SER A 398 -3.92 -23.31 -3.03
N LEU A 399 -2.84 -23.43 -3.81
CA LEU A 399 -1.51 -23.04 -3.37
C LEU A 399 -1.48 -21.56 -2.96
N LEU A 400 -2.05 -20.68 -3.77
CA LEU A 400 -2.11 -19.25 -3.48
C LEU A 400 -3.05 -18.95 -2.32
N ALA A 401 -4.20 -19.61 -2.23
CA ALA A 401 -5.15 -19.48 -1.13
C ALA A 401 -4.47 -19.77 0.22
N ASN A 402 -3.69 -20.86 0.30
CA ASN A 402 -2.95 -21.23 1.52
C ASN A 402 -1.88 -20.18 1.90
N VAL A 403 -1.29 -19.49 0.92
CA VAL A 403 -0.37 -18.36 1.17
C VAL A 403 -1.09 -17.14 1.75
N PHE A 404 -2.36 -16.92 1.42
CA PHE A 404 -3.14 -15.78 1.92
C PHE A 404 -4.07 -16.13 3.09
N GLU A 405 -4.14 -17.39 3.51
CA GLU A 405 -4.97 -17.84 4.63
C GLU A 405 -4.46 -17.30 5.98
N GLU A 406 -5.39 -16.91 6.87
CA GLU A 406 -5.08 -16.49 8.24
C GLU A 406 -4.28 -17.58 8.98
N SER A 407 -3.30 -17.17 9.80
CA SER A 407 -2.50 -18.07 10.67
C SER A 407 -1.67 -19.16 9.97
N ARG A 408 -1.81 -19.35 8.66
CA ARG A 408 -0.97 -20.26 7.86
C ARG A 408 0.04 -19.51 7.01
N GLY A 409 -0.45 -18.47 6.32
CA GLY A 409 0.27 -17.76 5.28
C GLY A 409 0.88 -16.43 5.72
N ILE A 410 0.90 -15.46 4.80
CA ILE A 410 1.41 -14.10 5.01
C ILE A 410 0.34 -13.14 5.54
N THR A 411 -0.88 -13.63 5.82
CA THR A 411 -1.99 -12.83 6.33
C THR A 411 -2.10 -13.00 7.85
N ASP A 412 -2.00 -11.88 8.58
CA ASP A 412 -2.30 -11.81 10.01
C ASP A 412 -3.79 -12.09 10.23
N THR A 413 -4.64 -11.28 9.61
CA THR A 413 -6.10 -11.43 9.70
C THR A 413 -6.82 -10.95 8.45
N ILE A 414 -7.92 -11.61 8.14
CA ILE A 414 -8.96 -11.23 7.18
C ILE A 414 -10.14 -10.65 7.97
N ASP A 415 -10.37 -9.36 7.81
CA ASP A 415 -11.47 -8.64 8.46
C ASP A 415 -12.17 -7.76 7.44
N SER A 416 -13.48 -7.94 7.25
CA SER A 416 -14.23 -7.14 6.29
C SER A 416 -14.10 -5.65 6.64
N THR A 417 -13.77 -4.81 5.67
CA THR A 417 -13.64 -3.37 5.87
C THR A 417 -14.82 -2.67 5.26
N ALA A 418 -15.47 -1.82 6.05
CA ALA A 418 -16.48 -0.90 5.53
C ALA A 418 -15.79 0.34 4.97
N TRP A 419 -16.44 0.99 4.01
CA TRP A 419 -16.04 2.32 3.51
C TRP A 419 -16.64 3.48 4.32
N THR A 420 -17.55 3.17 5.25
CA THR A 420 -18.19 4.14 6.16
C THR A 420 -17.86 3.85 7.63
N PRO A 421 -17.56 4.88 8.45
CA PRO A 421 -17.27 4.73 9.87
C PRO A 421 -18.53 4.58 10.74
N ALA A 422 -19.73 4.48 10.15
CA ALA A 422 -21.00 4.53 10.89
C ALA A 422 -21.07 3.55 12.06
N LYS A 423 -20.56 2.32 11.88
CA LYS A 423 -20.53 1.30 12.95
C LYS A 423 -19.54 1.63 14.07
N GLN A 424 -18.48 2.38 13.79
CA GLN A 424 -17.43 2.71 14.77
C GLN A 424 -17.71 4.02 15.52
N THR A 425 -18.59 4.88 15.01
CA THR A 425 -18.74 6.26 15.48
C THR A 425 -19.81 6.48 16.55
N LYS A 426 -20.59 5.43 16.89
CA LYS A 426 -21.53 5.40 18.03
C LYS A 426 -22.41 6.66 18.17
N GLY A 427 -22.94 7.17 17.05
CA GLY A 427 -23.86 8.32 17.03
C GLY A 427 -23.20 9.69 16.88
N LEU A 428 -21.87 9.79 16.72
CA LEU A 428 -21.23 11.03 16.29
C LEU A 428 -21.73 11.45 14.90
N SER A 429 -21.83 12.76 14.66
CA SER A 429 -22.19 13.30 13.35
C SER A 429 -21.11 12.98 12.32
N ILE A 430 -21.52 12.40 11.19
CA ILE A 430 -20.65 12.05 10.08
C ILE A 430 -21.01 12.91 8.87
N LEU A 431 -20.10 13.78 8.47
CA LEU A 431 -20.14 14.45 7.18
C LEU A 431 -19.59 13.50 6.12
N GLN A 432 -20.47 12.92 5.29
CA GLN A 432 -20.08 12.11 4.15
C GLN A 432 -19.72 13.02 2.97
N VAL A 433 -18.57 12.75 2.36
CA VAL A 433 -18.06 13.48 1.19
C VAL A 433 -17.76 12.46 0.08
N PRO A 434 -18.79 12.04 -0.69
CA PRO A 434 -18.59 11.13 -1.81
C PRO A 434 -17.87 11.86 -2.95
N ILE A 435 -16.81 11.26 -3.49
CA ILE A 435 -16.00 11.85 -4.58
C ILE A 435 -15.96 10.97 -5.83
N PHE A 436 -16.86 9.98 -5.93
CA PHE A 436 -16.87 9.05 -7.05
C PHE A 436 -17.09 9.75 -8.40
N ASP A 437 -17.78 10.89 -8.42
CA ASP A 437 -18.03 11.68 -9.63
C ASP A 437 -16.77 12.37 -10.15
N LYS A 438 -15.74 12.51 -9.31
CA LYS A 438 -14.43 13.08 -9.66
C LYS A 438 -13.45 12.04 -10.18
N ASP A 439 -13.77 10.75 -10.05
CA ASP A 439 -12.98 9.68 -10.62
C ASP A 439 -13.24 9.57 -12.13
N ILE A 440 -12.20 9.58 -12.96
CA ILE A 440 -12.30 9.43 -14.41
C ILE A 440 -13.09 8.17 -14.78
N TYR A 441 -12.97 7.11 -13.98
CA TYR A 441 -13.69 5.86 -14.20
C TYR A 441 -15.22 6.03 -14.19
N ASN A 442 -15.75 7.01 -13.45
CA ASN A 442 -17.19 7.28 -13.39
C ASN A 442 -17.79 7.57 -14.78
N SER A 443 -17.06 8.32 -15.60
CA SER A 443 -17.47 8.68 -16.96
C SER A 443 -17.55 7.51 -17.93
N ARG A 444 -17.06 6.32 -17.54
CA ARG A 444 -17.04 5.11 -18.37
C ARG A 444 -18.34 4.31 -18.31
N ASN A 445 -19.29 4.70 -17.45
CA ASN A 445 -20.58 4.03 -17.26
C ASN A 445 -20.45 2.54 -16.85
N LYS A 446 -19.37 2.17 -16.17
CA LYS A 446 -19.10 0.80 -15.70
C LYS A 446 -19.46 0.56 -14.22
N LYS A 447 -20.13 1.52 -13.55
CA LYS A 447 -20.45 1.47 -12.10
C LYS A 447 -21.19 0.19 -11.69
N SER A 448 -22.19 -0.24 -12.48
CA SER A 448 -22.93 -1.47 -12.18
C SER A 448 -22.04 -2.72 -12.27
N LYS A 449 -21.19 -2.82 -13.30
CA LYS A 449 -20.23 -3.92 -13.47
C LYS A 449 -19.24 -3.99 -12.31
N PHE A 450 -18.69 -2.85 -11.91
CA PHE A 450 -17.82 -2.76 -10.74
C PHE A 450 -18.53 -3.20 -9.45
N LYS A 451 -19.76 -2.76 -9.19
CA LYS A 451 -20.53 -3.17 -8.00
C LYS A 451 -20.77 -4.68 -7.95
N THR A 452 -21.14 -5.29 -9.08
CA THR A 452 -21.34 -6.75 -9.17
C THR A 452 -20.04 -7.51 -8.92
N PHE A 453 -18.93 -7.07 -9.53
CA PHE A 453 -17.61 -7.64 -9.30
C PHE A 453 -17.20 -7.55 -7.83
N LEU A 454 -17.27 -6.34 -7.26
CA LEU A 454 -16.86 -6.07 -5.88
C LEU A 454 -17.67 -6.92 -4.91
N LYS A 455 -19.00 -6.97 -5.07
CA LYS A 455 -19.86 -7.80 -4.24
C LYS A 455 -19.45 -9.27 -4.30
N GLY A 456 -19.25 -9.82 -5.50
CA GLY A 456 -18.82 -11.22 -5.64
C GLY A 456 -17.47 -11.51 -4.99
N ALA A 457 -16.52 -10.57 -5.08
CA ALA A 457 -15.22 -10.70 -4.43
C ALA A 457 -15.33 -10.60 -2.89
N GLN A 458 -16.14 -9.66 -2.38
CA GLN A 458 -16.40 -9.52 -0.95
C GLN A 458 -17.11 -10.75 -0.37
N ASP A 459 -18.11 -11.28 -1.09
CA ASP A 459 -18.83 -12.49 -0.69
C ASP A 459 -17.87 -13.70 -0.60
N ALA A 460 -16.98 -13.85 -1.58
CA ALA A 460 -15.94 -14.89 -1.56
C ALA A 460 -14.97 -14.73 -0.38
N ALA A 461 -14.49 -13.52 -0.11
CA ALA A 461 -13.62 -13.22 1.02
C ALA A 461 -14.32 -13.51 2.37
N ASN A 462 -15.57 -13.08 2.52
CA ASN A 462 -16.36 -13.28 3.73
C ASN A 462 -16.71 -14.76 3.98
N ALA A 463 -16.86 -15.55 2.91
CA ALA A 463 -17.07 -16.99 2.99
C ALA A 463 -15.77 -17.79 3.18
N ASN A 464 -14.62 -17.12 3.35
CA ASN A 464 -13.29 -17.72 3.39
C ASN A 464 -13.02 -18.65 2.18
N ASN A 465 -13.53 -18.28 1.00
CA ASN A 465 -13.35 -19.00 -0.26
C ASN A 465 -12.30 -18.27 -1.11
N LEU A 466 -11.04 -18.37 -0.67
CA LEU A 466 -9.94 -17.59 -1.25
C LEU A 466 -9.64 -17.99 -2.69
N GLU A 467 -9.86 -19.25 -3.08
CA GLU A 467 -9.71 -19.68 -4.47
C GLU A 467 -10.69 -18.98 -5.41
N ASP A 468 -11.96 -18.83 -5.01
CA ASP A 468 -12.96 -18.08 -5.79
C ASP A 468 -12.62 -16.59 -5.87
N LEU A 469 -12.17 -16.00 -4.75
CA LEU A 469 -11.68 -14.61 -4.72
C LEU A 469 -10.51 -14.43 -5.70
N LEU A 470 -9.49 -15.29 -5.63
CA LEU A 470 -8.32 -15.24 -6.49
C LEU A 470 -8.71 -15.40 -7.96
N MET A 471 -9.61 -16.33 -8.29
CA MET A 471 -10.10 -16.49 -9.66
C MET A 471 -10.80 -15.23 -10.18
N ARG A 472 -11.61 -14.57 -9.34
CA ARG A 472 -12.25 -13.28 -9.69
C ARG A 472 -11.23 -12.19 -9.98
N LEU A 473 -10.19 -12.08 -9.16
CA LEU A 473 -9.13 -11.10 -9.35
C LEU A 473 -8.31 -11.39 -10.63
N PHE A 474 -7.85 -12.63 -10.81
CA PHE A 474 -7.04 -13.03 -11.96
C PHE A 474 -7.77 -12.88 -13.29
N SER A 475 -9.07 -13.18 -13.32
CA SER A 475 -9.88 -13.05 -14.54
C SER A 475 -9.92 -11.63 -15.09
N GLN A 476 -9.65 -10.59 -14.27
CA GLN A 476 -9.62 -9.20 -14.75
C GLN A 476 -8.34 -8.84 -15.51
N PHE A 477 -7.29 -9.67 -15.42
CA PHE A 477 -6.04 -9.50 -16.16
C PHE A 477 -5.99 -10.30 -17.46
N ILE A 478 -6.97 -11.16 -17.69
CA ILE A 478 -7.01 -12.09 -18.81
C ILE A 478 -8.18 -11.68 -19.71
N ASP A 479 -7.88 -11.47 -20.99
CA ASP A 479 -8.89 -11.27 -22.01
C ASP A 479 -9.52 -12.65 -22.38
N PRO A 480 -10.84 -12.83 -22.21
CA PRO A 480 -11.49 -14.12 -22.43
C PRO A 480 -11.33 -14.65 -23.87
N GLU A 481 -11.36 -13.78 -24.87
CA GLU A 481 -11.25 -14.17 -26.29
C GLU A 481 -9.83 -14.63 -26.63
N ASN A 482 -8.83 -13.89 -26.14
CA ASN A 482 -7.42 -14.27 -26.29
C ASN A 482 -7.12 -15.60 -25.60
N PHE A 483 -7.67 -15.84 -24.41
CA PHE A 483 -7.44 -17.09 -23.69
C PHE A 483 -8.12 -18.29 -24.37
N SER A 484 -9.35 -18.11 -24.87
CA SER A 484 -10.02 -19.13 -25.70
C SER A 484 -9.27 -19.41 -27.01
N THR A 485 -8.53 -18.45 -27.54
CA THR A 485 -7.70 -18.68 -28.73
C THR A 485 -6.54 -19.63 -28.42
N ILE A 486 -5.99 -19.62 -27.20
CA ILE A 486 -4.93 -20.55 -26.78
C ILE A 486 -5.44 -22.00 -26.82
N THR A 487 -6.64 -22.27 -26.33
CA THR A 487 -7.21 -23.63 -26.36
C THR A 487 -7.43 -24.12 -27.79
N LYS A 488 -7.97 -23.25 -28.67
CA LYS A 488 -8.14 -23.54 -30.10
C LYS A 488 -6.82 -23.82 -30.83
N VAL A 489 -5.74 -23.11 -30.48
CA VAL A 489 -4.41 -23.36 -31.05
C VAL A 489 -3.89 -24.74 -30.63
N ILE A 490 -4.15 -25.16 -29.40
CA ILE A 490 -3.80 -26.52 -28.94
C ILE A 490 -4.63 -27.55 -29.72
N ASP A 491 -5.95 -27.38 -29.79
CA ASP A 491 -6.89 -28.27 -30.49
C ASP A 491 -6.52 -28.47 -31.96
N TRP A 492 -6.31 -27.37 -32.71
CA TRP A 492 -6.20 -27.43 -34.17
C TRP A 492 -4.75 -27.43 -34.68
N GLY A 493 -3.83 -26.87 -33.90
CA GLY A 493 -2.45 -26.65 -34.33
C GLY A 493 -1.44 -27.63 -33.77
N ILE A 494 -1.71 -28.24 -32.61
CA ILE A 494 -0.72 -29.05 -31.87
C ILE A 494 -1.18 -30.50 -31.74
N GLU A 495 -2.40 -30.74 -31.25
CA GLU A 495 -2.93 -32.09 -30.99
C GLU A 495 -2.88 -33.02 -32.22
N PRO A 496 -3.21 -32.58 -33.45
CA PRO A 496 -3.14 -33.44 -34.64
C PRO A 496 -1.72 -33.88 -35.05
N LEU A 497 -0.69 -33.29 -34.44
CA LEU A 497 0.72 -33.47 -34.82
C LEU A 497 1.54 -34.22 -33.75
N VAL A 498 0.92 -34.61 -32.64
CA VAL A 498 1.59 -35.27 -31.51
C VAL A 498 1.04 -36.68 -31.31
N PHE A 499 1.89 -37.61 -30.86
CA PHE A 499 1.52 -39.02 -30.66
C PHE A 499 2.09 -39.57 -29.34
N GLY A 500 1.49 -40.64 -28.83
CA GLY A 500 1.96 -41.38 -27.66
C GLY A 500 1.94 -40.55 -26.37
N LYS A 501 3.01 -40.58 -25.59
CA LYS A 501 3.06 -39.87 -24.28
C LYS A 501 2.88 -38.36 -24.41
N LEU A 502 3.32 -37.76 -25.53
CA LEU A 502 3.20 -36.33 -25.75
C LEU A 502 1.74 -35.93 -25.97
N ASP A 503 1.00 -36.72 -26.74
CA ASP A 503 -0.44 -36.56 -26.97
C ASP A 503 -1.23 -36.57 -25.65
N THR A 504 -0.96 -37.52 -24.75
CA THR A 504 -1.59 -37.58 -23.43
C THR A 504 -1.35 -36.31 -22.61
N GLN A 505 -0.13 -35.77 -22.63
CA GLN A 505 0.22 -34.54 -21.90
C GLN A 505 -0.45 -33.30 -22.51
N VAL A 506 -0.49 -33.20 -23.84
CA VAL A 506 -1.18 -32.10 -24.55
C VAL A 506 -2.68 -32.14 -24.28
N THR A 507 -3.31 -33.31 -24.39
CA THR A 507 -4.74 -33.51 -24.10
C THR A 507 -5.09 -33.09 -22.67
N THR A 508 -4.25 -33.44 -21.70
CA THR A 508 -4.47 -33.08 -20.29
C THR A 508 -4.40 -31.57 -20.09
N LEU A 509 -3.41 -30.90 -20.69
CA LEU A 509 -3.23 -29.46 -20.55
C LEU A 509 -4.41 -28.69 -21.15
N ARG A 510 -4.86 -29.16 -22.32
CA ARG A 510 -6.01 -28.62 -23.04
C ARG A 510 -7.27 -28.63 -22.18
N LYS A 511 -7.62 -29.78 -21.60
CA LYS A 511 -8.78 -29.93 -20.71
C LYS A 511 -8.71 -28.99 -19.50
N ASN A 512 -7.53 -28.87 -18.89
CA ASN A 512 -7.32 -27.92 -17.80
C ASN A 512 -7.57 -26.47 -18.27
N PHE A 513 -7.02 -26.08 -19.43
CA PHE A 513 -7.18 -24.73 -19.98
C PHE A 513 -8.61 -24.43 -20.44
N GLU A 514 -9.37 -25.41 -20.93
CA GLU A 514 -10.80 -25.25 -21.22
C GLU A 514 -11.57 -24.83 -19.97
N ILE A 515 -11.35 -25.52 -18.85
CA ILE A 515 -11.99 -25.18 -17.57
C ILE A 515 -11.58 -23.77 -17.13
N TYR A 516 -10.29 -23.41 -17.20
CA TYR A 516 -9.86 -22.04 -16.90
C TYR A 516 -10.50 -21.02 -17.84
N SER A 517 -10.68 -21.33 -19.12
CA SER A 517 -11.29 -20.43 -20.10
C SER A 517 -12.75 -20.15 -19.76
N GLU A 518 -13.49 -21.17 -19.33
CA GLU A 518 -14.85 -21.03 -18.83
C GLU A 518 -14.89 -20.16 -17.56
N LEU A 519 -13.98 -20.40 -16.62
CA LEU A 519 -13.89 -19.60 -15.40
C LEU A 519 -13.53 -18.14 -15.68
N VAL A 520 -12.53 -17.89 -16.54
CA VAL A 520 -12.15 -16.53 -16.95
C VAL A 520 -13.34 -15.82 -17.59
N THR A 521 -14.05 -16.48 -18.50
CA THR A 521 -15.24 -15.91 -19.15
C THR A 521 -16.35 -15.60 -18.14
N LYS A 522 -16.57 -16.50 -17.17
CA LYS A 522 -17.58 -16.35 -16.12
C LYS A 522 -17.26 -15.20 -15.15
N TYR A 523 -16.00 -15.02 -14.78
CA TYR A 523 -15.59 -14.08 -13.73
C TYR A 523 -15.04 -12.75 -14.24
N ASN A 524 -14.63 -12.65 -15.50
CA ASN A 524 -14.24 -11.37 -16.09
C ASN A 524 -15.45 -10.42 -16.09
N ALA A 525 -15.31 -9.27 -15.44
CA ALA A 525 -16.41 -8.35 -15.21
C ALA A 525 -16.46 -7.21 -16.24
N ASP A 526 -15.60 -7.23 -17.25
CA ASP A 526 -15.48 -6.17 -18.27
C ASP A 526 -15.39 -4.78 -17.61
N LEU A 527 -14.47 -4.64 -16.65
CA LEU A 527 -14.32 -3.41 -15.87
C LEU A 527 -13.72 -2.25 -16.68
N VAL A 528 -12.89 -2.55 -17.68
CA VAL A 528 -12.21 -1.55 -18.52
C VAL A 528 -13.10 -1.21 -19.73
N ALA A 529 -13.24 0.07 -20.08
CA ALA A 529 -13.97 0.46 -21.29
C ALA A 529 -13.10 0.29 -22.55
N GLU A 530 -13.72 0.06 -23.71
CA GLU A 530 -13.01 -0.16 -24.99
C GLU A 530 -11.95 0.91 -25.27
N GLN A 531 -12.28 2.19 -25.08
CA GLN A 531 -11.37 3.31 -25.29
C GLN A 531 -10.13 3.30 -24.37
N ASP A 532 -10.17 2.61 -23.24
CA ASP A 532 -9.06 2.53 -22.28
C ASP A 532 -8.25 1.23 -22.43
N LYS A 533 -8.69 0.25 -23.24
CA LYS A 533 -7.99 -1.04 -23.41
C LYS A 533 -6.55 -0.89 -23.89
N GLY A 534 -6.29 0.10 -24.75
CA GLY A 534 -4.98 0.38 -25.34
C GLY A 534 -3.94 0.98 -24.38
N ILE A 535 -4.35 1.45 -23.20
CA ILE A 535 -3.42 1.98 -22.17
C ILE A 535 -2.55 0.82 -21.65
N LYS A 536 -1.23 0.97 -21.57
CA LYS A 536 -0.36 -0.12 -21.11
C LYS A 536 -0.16 -0.10 -19.60
N GLU A 537 -0.03 1.09 -19.03
CA GLU A 537 0.16 1.31 -17.60
C GLU A 537 -1.15 1.06 -16.85
N LEU A 538 -1.18 0.00 -16.04
CA LEU A 538 -2.40 -0.44 -15.37
C LEU A 538 -2.94 0.62 -14.37
N ASP A 539 -2.06 1.35 -13.68
CA ASP A 539 -2.42 2.44 -12.77
C ASP A 539 -2.99 3.68 -13.47
N LYS A 540 -2.79 3.79 -14.79
CA LYS A 540 -3.38 4.83 -15.66
C LYS A 540 -4.55 4.34 -16.50
N LYS A 541 -4.94 3.07 -16.39
CA LYS A 541 -6.05 2.45 -17.14
C LYS A 541 -7.32 2.42 -16.27
N PRO A 542 -8.29 3.34 -16.46
CA PRO A 542 -9.53 3.33 -15.69
C PRO A 542 -10.23 1.98 -15.75
N GLY A 543 -10.61 1.47 -14.57
CA GLY A 543 -11.27 0.15 -14.43
C GLY A 543 -10.33 -1.04 -14.31
N SER A 544 -9.02 -0.88 -14.52
CA SER A 544 -8.07 -1.94 -14.17
C SER A 544 -8.03 -2.12 -12.64
N LEU A 545 -7.73 -3.32 -12.16
CA LEU A 545 -7.62 -3.55 -10.71
C LEU A 545 -6.56 -2.69 -10.05
N VAL A 546 -5.44 -2.41 -10.75
CA VAL A 546 -4.37 -1.55 -10.23
C VAL A 546 -4.83 -0.09 -10.12
N TYR A 547 -5.57 0.41 -11.13
CA TYR A 547 -6.16 1.75 -11.08
C TYR A 547 -7.15 1.87 -9.92
N LEU A 548 -8.07 0.91 -9.78
CA LEU A 548 -9.09 0.91 -8.73
C LEU A 548 -8.49 0.78 -7.31
N ALA A 549 -7.38 0.06 -7.17
CA ALA A 549 -6.68 -0.10 -5.91
C ALA A 549 -5.76 1.08 -5.55
N LYS A 550 -5.15 1.76 -6.54
CA LYS A 550 -4.19 2.84 -6.29
C LYS A 550 -4.77 4.22 -6.58
N THR A 551 -5.17 4.47 -7.82
CA THR A 551 -5.59 5.79 -8.29
C THR A 551 -6.93 6.19 -7.68
N SER A 552 -7.94 5.31 -7.74
CA SER A 552 -9.24 5.55 -7.12
C SER A 552 -9.13 5.71 -5.60
N HIS A 553 -8.22 4.96 -4.96
CA HIS A 553 -7.96 5.01 -3.53
C HIS A 553 -7.30 6.33 -3.08
N SER A 554 -6.30 6.80 -3.83
CA SER A 554 -5.56 8.02 -3.52
C SER A 554 -6.36 9.30 -3.77
N LEU A 555 -7.40 9.27 -4.61
CA LEU A 555 -8.17 10.45 -5.01
C LEU A 555 -8.56 11.36 -3.83
N SER A 556 -8.98 10.78 -2.70
CA SER A 556 -9.43 11.52 -1.52
C SER A 556 -8.41 12.51 -0.93
N HIS A 557 -7.12 12.26 -1.08
CA HIS A 557 -6.06 13.12 -0.54
C HIS A 557 -5.41 14.05 -1.59
N THR A 558 -5.87 14.00 -2.84
CA THR A 558 -5.25 14.77 -3.93
C THR A 558 -5.70 16.23 -3.98
N GLN A 559 -6.92 16.53 -3.53
CA GLN A 559 -7.53 17.86 -3.60
C GLN A 559 -8.22 18.21 -2.29
N PHE A 560 -8.33 19.50 -1.98
CA PHE A 560 -9.08 19.98 -0.82
C PHE A 560 -10.54 20.21 -1.16
N TRP A 561 -11.40 19.25 -0.80
CA TRP A 561 -12.83 19.29 -1.07
C TRP A 561 -13.52 20.37 -0.23
N LYS A 562 -14.49 21.08 -0.82
CA LYS A 562 -15.13 22.23 -0.17
C LYS A 562 -15.88 21.84 1.10
N GLU A 563 -16.51 20.68 1.07
CA GLU A 563 -17.22 20.07 2.19
C GLU A 563 -16.26 19.74 3.34
N VAL A 564 -15.03 19.30 3.03
CA VAL A 564 -14.00 19.05 4.04
C VAL A 564 -13.52 20.37 4.66
N GLU A 565 -13.31 21.41 3.84
CA GLU A 565 -12.94 22.74 4.34
C GLU A 565 -13.99 23.28 5.32
N ASN A 566 -15.26 23.29 4.91
CA ASN A 566 -16.37 23.73 5.77
C ASN A 566 -16.46 22.85 7.02
N GLY A 567 -16.31 21.54 6.83
CA GLY A 567 -16.21 20.51 7.85
C GLY A 567 -15.25 20.89 8.97
N LEU A 568 -13.99 21.16 8.61
CA LEU A 568 -12.91 21.50 9.52
C LEU A 568 -13.10 22.89 10.15
N LYS A 569 -13.48 23.90 9.36
CA LYS A 569 -13.73 25.27 9.87
C LYS A 569 -14.79 25.31 10.97
N GLU A 570 -15.82 24.49 10.87
CA GLU A 570 -16.86 24.36 11.90
C GLU A 570 -16.37 23.62 13.16
N ALA A 571 -15.34 22.79 13.05
CA ALA A 571 -14.81 22.03 14.17
C ALA A 571 -13.73 22.79 14.97
N PHE A 572 -13.01 23.73 14.34
CA PHE A 572 -11.99 24.53 15.00
C PHE A 572 -12.56 25.31 16.19
N SER A 573 -11.86 25.23 17.32
CA SER A 573 -12.28 25.84 18.58
C SER A 573 -11.61 27.19 18.83
N SER A 574 -10.51 27.49 18.14
CA SER A 574 -9.82 28.77 18.25
C SER A 574 -10.62 29.89 17.54
N PRO A 575 -10.59 31.13 18.06
CA PRO A 575 -11.30 32.24 17.43
C PRO A 575 -10.78 32.57 16.04
N LYS A 576 -11.68 33.05 15.16
CA LYS A 576 -11.29 33.65 13.88
C LYS A 576 -10.35 34.83 14.11
N SER A 577 -9.39 34.98 13.20
CA SER A 577 -8.43 36.09 13.23
C SER A 577 -9.09 37.37 12.73
N ALA A 578 -9.22 38.37 13.61
CA ALA A 578 -9.73 39.69 13.24
C ALA A 578 -8.81 40.44 12.25
N ARG A 579 -7.57 39.96 12.07
CA ARG A 579 -6.57 40.55 11.16
C ARG A 579 -6.63 39.95 9.75
N TYR A 580 -7.34 38.84 9.56
CA TYR A 580 -7.47 38.21 8.26
C TYR A 580 -8.62 38.86 7.47
N LYS A 581 -8.29 39.51 6.35
CA LYS A 581 -9.27 40.00 5.37
C LYS A 581 -9.30 39.00 4.22
N PRO A 582 -10.45 38.38 3.90
CA PRO A 582 -10.57 37.55 2.70
C PRO A 582 -10.25 38.43 1.48
N THR A 583 -9.34 37.96 0.63
CA THR A 583 -9.05 38.58 -0.67
C THR A 583 -10.00 38.07 -1.72
#